data_AF-K1YCE1-F1
#
_entry.id   AF-K1YCE1-F1
#
_cell.length_a   1.000
_cell.length_b   1.000
_cell.length_c   1.000
_cell.angle_alpha   90.00
_cell.angle_beta   90.00
_cell.angle_gamma   90.00
#
_symmetry.space_group_name_H-M   'P 1'
#
loop_
_entity.id
_entity.type
_entity.pdbx_description
1 polymer ?
#
loop_
_entity_poly.entity_id
_entity_poly.type
_entity_poly.pdbx_seq_one_letter_code
_entity_poly.pdbx_strand_id
1 'polypeptide(L)' 'SIDISLVEQDDYLHLLIADDGHGIDEERVGQTGKGMGMQIMKYRVQVIGAFLDIASSREKGTTLHIYMKKSEMTHHEQ' A
#
# COMPACT_ATOMS: atom_id res chain seq x y z
N SER A 1 -5.75 13.74 -9.38
CA SER A 1 -5.32 14.13 -8.03
C SER A 1 -4.54 13.02 -7.39
N ILE A 2 -3.89 13.32 -6.26
CA ILE A 2 -3.38 12.30 -5.35
C ILE A 2 -3.99 12.62 -3.99
N ASP A 3 -4.62 11.62 -3.39
CA ASP A 3 -5.31 11.68 -2.13
C ASP A 3 -4.58 10.78 -1.13
N ILE A 4 -4.20 11.34 0.02
CA ILE A 4 -3.50 10.63 1.09
C ILE A 4 -4.28 10.87 2.37
N SER A 5 -4.64 9.79 3.06
CA SER A 5 -5.24 9.89 4.39
C SER A 5 -4.62 8.87 5.35
N LEU A 6 -4.49 9.28 6.60
CA LEU A 6 -4.00 8.46 7.68
C LEU A 6 -5.03 8.54 8.80
N VAL A 7 -5.66 7.42 9.12
CA VAL A 7 -6.76 7.37 10.08
C VAL A 7 -6.53 6.21 11.04
N GLU A 8 -6.77 6.44 12.31
CA GLU A 8 -6.90 5.36 13.28
C GLU A 8 -8.32 4.78 13.20
N GLN A 9 -8.43 3.48 12.96
CA GLN A 9 -9.69 2.75 12.91
C GLN A 9 -9.56 1.48 13.75
N ASP A 10 -10.36 1.38 14.81
CA ASP A 10 -10.31 0.29 15.78
C ASP A 10 -8.87 0.08 16.31
N ASP A 11 -8.34 -1.14 16.17
CA ASP A 11 -6.99 -1.55 16.57
C ASP A 11 -5.92 -1.30 15.49
N TYR A 12 -6.26 -0.58 14.41
CA TYR A 12 -5.37 -0.35 13.27
C TYR A 12 -5.11 1.13 13.01
N LEU A 13 -3.92 1.41 12.51
CA LEU A 13 -3.59 2.61 11.75
C LEU A 13 -3.76 2.27 10.27
N HIS A 14 -4.67 2.97 9.58
CA HIS A 14 -4.95 2.81 8.15
C HIS A 14 -4.39 3.99 7.36
N LEU A 15 -3.41 3.73 6.52
CA LEU A 15 -2.92 4.66 5.50
C LEU A 15 -3.58 4.30 4.17
N LEU A 16 -4.32 5.24 3.60
CA LEU A 16 -4.89 5.17 2.26
C LEU A 16 -4.12 6.14 1.35
N ILE A 17 -3.66 5.64 0.21
CA ILE A 17 -3.09 6.46 -0.87
C ILE A 17 -3.88 6.14 -2.13
N ALA A 18 -4.46 7.15 -2.77
CA ALA A 18 -5.20 7.00 -4.01
C ALA A 18 -4.73 8.02 -5.04
N ASP A 19 -4.68 7.61 -6.30
CA ASP A 19 -4.55 8.49 -7.46
C ASP A 19 -5.63 8.15 -8.49
N ASP A 20 -5.98 9.11 -9.33
CA ASP A 20 -6.93 8.96 -10.44
C ASP A 20 -6.22 8.82 -11.81
N GLY A 21 -4.97 8.33 -11.82
CA GLY A 21 -4.17 8.15 -13.01
C GLY A 21 -4.60 6.97 -13.89
N HIS A 22 -3.71 6.52 -14.77
CA HIS A 22 -4.03 5.44 -15.72
C HIS A 22 -4.09 4.04 -15.10
N GLY A 23 -3.72 3.89 -13.82
CA GLY A 23 -3.66 2.61 -13.14
C GLY A 23 -2.56 1.68 -13.65
N ILE A 24 -2.50 0.48 -13.07
CA ILE A 24 -1.50 -0.56 -13.33
C ILE A 24 -2.20 -1.76 -13.94
N ASP A 25 -1.76 -2.16 -15.12
CA ASP A 25 -2.23 -3.35 -15.82
C ASP A 25 -1.40 -4.56 -15.39
N GLU A 26 -1.78 -5.21 -14.28
CA GLU A 26 -1.04 -6.36 -13.74
C GLU A 26 -1.03 -7.57 -14.69
N GLU A 27 -2.01 -7.69 -15.61
CA GLU A 27 -2.06 -8.79 -16.58
C GLU A 27 -1.03 -8.63 -17.70
N ARG A 28 -0.76 -7.39 -18.14
CA ARG A 28 0.32 -7.10 -19.09
C ARG A 28 1.70 -7.15 -18.47
N VAL A 29 1.80 -6.85 -17.18
CA VAL A 29 3.05 -6.86 -16.44
C VAL A 29 3.29 -8.28 -15.93
N GLY A 30 3.78 -9.17 -16.80
CA GLY A 30 4.16 -10.54 -16.43
C GLY A 30 5.18 -10.59 -15.27
N GLN A 31 5.61 -11.81 -14.87
CA GLN A 31 6.51 -12.01 -13.71
C GLN A 31 7.83 -11.22 -13.76
N THR A 32 8.29 -10.83 -14.96
CA THR A 32 9.53 -10.06 -15.20
C THR A 32 9.34 -8.53 -15.13
N GLY A 33 8.10 -8.03 -15.01
CA GLY A 33 7.78 -6.61 -15.14
C GLY A 33 7.36 -5.89 -13.85
N LYS A 34 7.30 -6.56 -12.70
CA LYS A 34 6.92 -5.89 -11.43
C LYS A 34 7.97 -4.84 -11.09
N GLY A 35 7.65 -3.57 -11.36
CA GLY A 35 8.55 -2.45 -11.13
C GLY A 35 9.07 -2.42 -9.69
N MET A 36 10.35 -2.03 -9.53
CA MET A 36 11.06 -2.03 -8.25
C MET A 36 10.30 -1.29 -7.15
N GLY A 37 9.58 -0.20 -7.48
CA GLY A 37 8.82 0.58 -6.51
C GLY A 37 7.79 -0.25 -5.74
N MET A 38 7.00 -1.07 -6.44
CA MET A 38 5.97 -1.91 -5.80
C MET A 38 6.59 -3.06 -4.99
N GLN A 39 7.72 -3.59 -5.44
CA GLN A 39 8.47 -4.60 -4.69
C GLN A 39 9.03 -4.03 -3.39
N ILE A 40 9.62 -2.83 -3.45
CA ILE A 40 10.16 -2.13 -2.27
C ILE A 40 9.03 -1.80 -1.29
N MET A 41 7.86 -1.39 -1.78
CA MET A 41 6.71 -1.09 -0.92
C MET A 41 6.20 -2.35 -0.20
N LYS A 42 6.02 -3.46 -0.92
CA LYS A 42 5.65 -4.76 -0.33
C LYS A 42 6.66 -5.18 0.73
N TYR A 43 7.96 -5.05 0.44
CA TYR A 43 9.02 -5.33 1.41
C TYR A 43 8.92 -4.45 2.67
N ARG A 44 8.79 -3.13 2.51
CA ARG A 44 8.73 -2.20 3.65
C ARG A 44 7.52 -2.44 4.53
N VAL A 45 6.37 -2.75 3.94
CA VAL A 45 5.15 -3.10 4.68
C VAL A 45 5.36 -4.38 5.49
N GLN A 46 6.02 -5.39 4.92
CA GLN A 46 6.36 -6.62 5.64
C GLN A 46 7.33 -6.37 6.80
N VAL A 47 8.37 -5.55 6.60
CA VAL A 47 9.37 -5.24 7.63
C VAL A 47 8.75 -4.61 8.88
N ILE A 48 7.72 -3.79 8.71
CA ILE A 48 7.06 -3.07 9.81
C ILE A 48 5.84 -3.84 10.37
N GLY A 49 5.65 -5.11 9.99
CA GLY A 49 4.50 -5.91 10.46
C GLY A 49 3.14 -5.43 9.97
N ALA A 50 3.10 -4.63 8.91
CA ALA A 50 1.86 -4.13 8.33
C ALA A 50 1.34 -5.04 7.20
N PHE A 51 0.11 -4.79 6.78
CA PHE A 51 -0.54 -5.42 5.64
C PHE A 51 -0.80 -4.39 4.54
N LEU A 52 -0.64 -4.79 3.28
CA LEU A 52 -0.87 -3.94 2.11
C LEU A 52 -1.84 -4.63 1.15
N ASP A 53 -2.91 -3.92 0.83
CA ASP A 53 -3.85 -4.23 -0.24
C ASP A 53 -3.75 -3.17 -1.34
N ILE A 54 -3.74 -3.61 -2.60
CA ILE A 54 -3.58 -2.74 -3.76
C ILE A 54 -4.72 -3.04 -4.72
N ALA A 55 -5.52 -2.02 -4.99
CA ALA A 55 -6.52 -2.04 -6.04
C ALA A 55 -6.05 -1.10 -7.16
N SER A 56 -5.79 -1.64 -8.35
CA SER A 56 -5.44 -0.85 -9.52
C SER A 56 -6.11 -1.42 -10.74
N SER A 57 -6.62 -0.56 -11.61
CA SER A 57 -7.13 -0.98 -12.90
C SER A 57 -6.99 0.13 -13.92
N ARG A 58 -6.90 -0.27 -15.19
CA ARG A 58 -6.65 0.66 -16.28
C ARG A 58 -7.71 1.76 -16.34
N GLU A 59 -7.27 3.00 -16.47
CA GLU A 59 -8.08 4.24 -16.50
C GLU A 59 -8.92 4.49 -15.24
N LYS A 60 -8.66 3.81 -14.11
CA LYS A 60 -9.33 4.07 -12.83
C LYS A 60 -8.37 4.48 -11.72
N GLY A 61 -7.10 4.67 -12.04
CA GLY A 61 -6.06 4.99 -11.07
C GLY A 61 -5.61 3.80 -10.23
N THR A 62 -4.98 4.13 -9.10
CA THR A 62 -4.44 3.16 -8.14
C THR A 62 -4.88 3.55 -6.75
N THR A 63 -5.24 2.57 -5.94
CA THR A 63 -5.56 2.74 -4.53
C THR A 63 -4.75 1.73 -3.72
N LEU A 64 -4.09 2.21 -2.68
CA LEU A 64 -3.28 1.43 -1.77
C LEU A 64 -3.84 1.59 -0.37
N HIS A 65 -4.12 0.46 0.28
CA HIS A 65 -4.54 0.39 1.66
C HIS A 65 -3.45 -0.28 2.48
N ILE A 66 -2.89 0.44 3.45
CA ILE A 66 -1.87 -0.08 4.36
C ILE A 66 -2.45 -0.09 5.76
N TYR A 67 -2.45 -1.25 6.40
CA TYR A 67 -2.97 -1.45 7.75
C TYR A 67 -1.85 -1.90 8.67
N MET A 68 -1.63 -1.18 9.76
CA MET A 68 -0.71 -1.56 10.82
C MET A 68 -1.50 -1.72 12.11
N LYS A 69 -1.34 -2.84 12.82
CA LYS A 69 -1.93 -2.97 14.16
C LYS A 69 -1.24 -2.00 15.11
N LYS A 70 -2.01 -1.34 15.97
CA LYS A 70 -1.47 -0.42 16.99
C LYS A 70 -0.48 -1.12 17.93
N SER A 71 -0.62 -2.42 18.15
CA SER A 71 0.33 -3.24 18.92
C SER A 71 1.73 -3.32 18.30
N GLU A 72 1.85 -3.24 16.97
CA GLU A 72 3.14 -3.30 16.28
C GLU A 72 3.89 -1.96 16.37
N MET A 73 3.18 -0.85 16.63
CA MET A 73 3.76 0.50 16.72
C MET A 73 4.68 0.66 17.95
N THR A 74 4.49 -0.14 18.99
CA THR A 74 5.21 -0.04 20.27
C THR A 74 6.55 -0.80 20.31
N HIS A 75 6.92 -1.53 19.25
CA HIS A 75 8.11 -2.40 19.25
C HIS A 75 9.42 -1.74 18.74
N HIS A 76 9.41 -0.45 18.39
CA HIS A 76 10.58 0.26 17.84
C HIS A 76 11.15 1.37 18.74
N GLU A 77 10.85 1.34 20.05
CA GLU A 77 11.46 2.26 21.04
C GLU A 77 12.51 1.60 21.97
N GLN A 78 13.03 0.41 21.64
CA GLN A 78 14.10 -0.24 22.42
C GLN A 78 15.38 -0.42 21.61
#